data_AF-A0A2W4M977-F1
#
_entry.id   AF-A0A2W4M977-F1
#
_cell.length_a   1.000
_cell.length_b   1.000
_cell.length_c   1.000
_cell.angle_alpha   90.00
_cell.angle_beta   90.00
_cell.angle_gamma   90.00
#
_symmetry.space_group_name_H-M   'P 1'
#
loop_
_entity.id
_entity.type
_entity.pdbx_description
1 polymer ?
#
loop_
_entity_poly.entity_id
_entity_poly.type
_entity_poly.pdbx_seq_one_letter_code
_entity_poly.pdbx_strand_id
1 'polypeptide(L)'
;MPIRLSLTSLVLLICLVFPALAVSADEGSLGARQAHPTYYLPWVTAGGESIDLAIAGIEITQSTQTTSNSVPLVAGRPTVVRVYDTSPTGQPGDGVTVSVSATRDRLPLPGPPLRAGPNTATKT
;
A
#
# COMPACT_ATOMS: atom_id res chain seq x y z
N MET A 1 -40.10 26.41 -52.12
CA MET A 1 -40.92 26.21 -50.91
C MET A 1 -40.03 26.44 -49.69
N PRO A 2 -40.25 27.47 -48.85
CA PRO A 2 -39.43 27.67 -47.66
C PRO A 2 -39.86 26.69 -46.56
N ILE A 3 -38.91 25.89 -46.06
CA ILE A 3 -39.11 24.95 -44.96
C ILE A 3 -39.39 25.77 -43.69
N ARG A 4 -40.60 25.70 -43.16
CA ARG A 4 -41.00 26.33 -41.89
C ARG A 4 -40.60 25.37 -40.76
N LEU A 5 -39.36 25.47 -40.27
CA LEU A 5 -38.96 24.72 -39.07
C LEU A 5 -39.67 25.31 -37.85
N SER A 6 -40.52 24.49 -37.20
CA SER A 6 -41.15 24.82 -35.93
C SER A 6 -40.11 24.90 -34.81
N LEU A 7 -40.22 25.88 -33.92
CA LEU A 7 -39.34 26.10 -32.77
C LEU A 7 -39.19 24.84 -31.89
N THR A 8 -40.25 24.04 -31.79
CA THR A 8 -40.25 22.76 -31.06
C THR A 8 -39.36 21.70 -31.69
N SER A 9 -39.22 21.71 -33.01
CA SER A 9 -38.37 20.76 -33.75
C SER A 9 -36.88 21.11 -33.62
N LEU A 10 -36.54 22.38 -33.41
CA LEU A 10 -35.15 22.80 -33.20
C LEU A 10 -34.68 22.46 -31.78
N VAL A 11 -35.55 22.62 -30.76
CA VAL A 11 -35.23 22.28 -29.37
C VAL A 11 -35.01 20.77 -29.20
N LEU A 12 -35.83 19.94 -29.85
CA LEU A 12 -35.68 18.48 -29.79
C LEU A 12 -34.36 18.00 -30.45
N LEU A 13 -33.94 18.66 -31.53
CA LEU A 13 -32.67 18.36 -32.21
C LEU A 13 -31.45 18.73 -31.35
N ILE A 14 -31.52 19.85 -30.61
CA ILE A 14 -30.44 20.28 -29.70
C ILE A 14 -30.29 19.32 -28.52
N CYS A 15 -31.39 18.80 -27.96
CA CYS A 15 -31.35 17.83 -26.86
C CYS A 15 -30.80 16.44 -27.27
N LEU A 16 -30.92 16.06 -28.55
CA LEU A 16 -30.43 14.77 -29.05
C LEU A 16 -28.94 14.77 -29.44
N VAL A 17 -28.35 15.95 -29.72
CA VAL A 17 -26.95 16.06 -30.19
C VAL A 17 -25.96 16.41 -29.08
N PHE A 18 -26.42 16.94 -27.93
CA PHE A 18 -25.54 17.30 -26.81
C PHE A 18 -26.01 16.71 -25.47
N PRO A 19 -25.71 15.44 -25.15
CA PRO A 19 -25.70 15.04 -23.76
C PRO A 19 -24.37 15.50 -23.13
N ALA A 20 -24.47 16.16 -21.98
CA ALA A 20 -23.37 16.54 -21.07
C ALA A 20 -22.57 17.81 -21.41
N LEU A 21 -23.11 18.95 -20.98
CA LEU A 21 -22.28 19.97 -20.31
C LEU A 21 -22.53 19.82 -18.81
N ALA A 22 -21.80 18.91 -18.16
CA ALA A 22 -21.79 18.85 -16.70
C ALA A 22 -21.08 20.11 -16.19
N VAL A 23 -21.85 21.01 -15.58
CA VAL A 23 -21.28 22.19 -14.91
C VAL A 23 -20.48 21.67 -13.71
N SER A 24 -19.17 21.90 -13.72
CA SER A 24 -18.30 21.57 -12.59
C SER A 24 -18.46 22.66 -11.54
N ALA A 25 -19.40 22.46 -10.61
CA ALA A 25 -19.37 23.14 -9.33
C ALA A 25 -18.49 22.31 -8.38
N ASP A 26 -17.28 22.81 -8.15
CA ASP A 26 -16.36 22.33 -7.13
C ASP A 26 -16.94 22.65 -5.75
N GLU A 27 -17.54 21.66 -5.08
CA GLU A 27 -17.74 21.70 -3.63
C GLU A 27 -17.44 20.33 -3.01
N GLY A 28 -16.38 20.31 -2.21
CA GLY A 28 -16.31 19.50 -0.99
C GLY A 28 -16.21 18.00 -1.16
N SER A 29 -14.99 17.50 -1.25
CA SER A 29 -14.63 16.09 -1.01
C SER A 29 -15.05 15.63 0.40
N LEU A 30 -16.24 15.04 0.51
CA LEU A 30 -16.58 14.04 1.53
C LEU A 30 -16.62 12.68 0.83
N GLY A 31 -15.66 11.82 1.16
CA GLY A 31 -15.40 10.56 0.49
C GLY A 31 -16.64 9.65 0.40
N ALA A 32 -17.32 9.69 -0.74
CA ALA A 32 -18.12 8.58 -1.19
C ALA A 32 -17.14 7.49 -1.64
N ARG A 33 -16.94 6.48 -0.79
CA ARG A 33 -16.29 5.23 -1.18
C ARG A 33 -17.04 4.71 -2.40
N GLN A 34 -16.45 4.88 -3.58
CA GLN A 34 -17.06 4.45 -4.84
C GLN A 34 -17.33 2.96 -4.71
N ALA A 35 -18.62 2.60 -4.68
CA ALA A 35 -19.05 1.21 -4.71
C ALA A 35 -18.67 0.67 -6.09
N HIS A 36 -17.52 0.01 -6.20
CA HIS A 36 -17.12 -0.69 -7.40
C HIS A 36 -18.12 -1.83 -7.66
N PRO A 37 -18.87 -1.82 -8.77
CA PRO A 37 -19.72 -2.94 -9.13
C PRO A 37 -18.85 -4.20 -9.25
N THR A 38 -19.15 -5.20 -8.43
CA THR A 38 -18.42 -6.46 -8.42
C THR A 38 -18.99 -7.35 -9.51
N TYR A 39 -18.26 -7.50 -10.62
CA TYR A 39 -18.60 -8.44 -11.68
C TYR A 39 -17.85 -9.76 -11.44
N TYR A 40 -18.58 -10.88 -11.41
CA TYR A 40 -18.00 -12.20 -11.23
C TYR A 40 -17.53 -12.74 -12.58
N LEU A 41 -16.22 -12.69 -12.84
CA LEU A 41 -15.61 -13.27 -14.04
C LEU A 41 -15.17 -14.72 -13.71
N PRO A 42 -15.73 -15.74 -14.37
CA PRO A 42 -15.57 -17.15 -13.97
C PRO A 42 -14.13 -17.68 -14.11
N TRP A 43 -13.28 -17.00 -14.87
CA TRP A 43 -11.83 -17.23 -14.88
C TRP A 43 -11.07 -15.93 -15.17
N VAL A 44 -10.98 -15.08 -14.16
CA VAL A 44 -9.79 -14.25 -14.00
C VAL A 44 -8.96 -14.97 -12.95
N THR A 45 -7.86 -15.59 -13.36
CA THR A 45 -6.77 -15.75 -12.41
C THR A 45 -6.41 -14.32 -12.04
N ALA A 46 -6.85 -13.86 -10.88
CA ALA A 46 -6.10 -12.80 -10.21
C ALA A 46 -4.73 -13.43 -10.06
N GLY A 47 -3.83 -13.12 -11.00
CA GLY A 47 -2.42 -13.35 -10.80
C GLY A 47 -2.12 -12.49 -9.61
N GLY A 48 -2.26 -13.07 -8.42
CA GLY A 48 -1.88 -12.40 -7.19
C GLY A 48 -0.46 -11.98 -7.44
N GLU A 49 -0.22 -10.67 -7.50
CA GLU A 49 1.13 -10.16 -7.56
C GLU A 49 1.84 -10.81 -6.38
N SER A 50 2.70 -11.78 -6.67
CA SER A 50 3.50 -12.42 -5.64
C SER A 50 4.48 -11.36 -5.21
N ILE A 51 4.21 -10.76 -4.05
CA ILE A 51 5.17 -9.84 -3.43
C ILE A 51 6.35 -10.71 -2.98
N ASP A 52 7.45 -10.58 -3.70
CA ASP A 52 8.72 -11.22 -3.37
C ASP A 52 9.39 -10.40 -2.28
N LEU A 53 9.30 -10.82 -1.02
CA LEU A 53 9.89 -10.11 0.11
C LEU A 53 11.22 -10.73 0.52
N ALA A 54 12.23 -9.89 0.68
CA ALA A 54 13.54 -10.27 1.19
C ALA A 54 13.96 -9.40 2.38
N ILE A 55 14.80 -9.95 3.26
CA ILE A 55 15.49 -9.19 4.30
C ILE A 55 16.86 -8.79 3.75
N ALA A 56 17.04 -7.51 3.45
CA ALA A 56 18.29 -6.94 2.97
C ALA A 56 19.32 -6.79 4.11
N GLY A 57 18.86 -6.60 5.34
CA GLY A 57 19.75 -6.47 6.49
C GLY A 57 19.03 -6.43 7.83
N ILE A 58 19.78 -6.71 8.90
CA ILE A 58 19.33 -6.59 10.28
C ILE A 58 20.42 -5.85 11.06
N GLU A 59 20.03 -4.78 11.74
CA GLU A 59 20.88 -4.00 12.63
C GLU A 59 20.37 -4.15 14.06
N ILE A 60 21.27 -4.47 15.00
CA ILE A 60 20.95 -4.58 16.42
C ILE A 60 21.90 -3.66 17.17
N THR A 61 21.40 -2.58 17.76
CA THR A 61 22.22 -1.57 18.45
C THR A 61 21.76 -1.33 19.88
N GLN A 62 22.73 -1.13 20.77
CA GLN A 62 22.53 -0.58 22.11
C GLN A 62 23.38 0.67 22.25
N SER A 63 22.75 1.85 22.36
CA SER A 63 23.34 3.17 22.68
C SER A 63 24.52 3.66 21.82
N THR A 64 25.61 2.91 21.70
CA THR A 64 26.83 3.31 21.01
C THR A 64 27.56 2.07 20.52
N GLN A 65 27.46 1.77 19.23
CA GLN A 65 28.35 0.80 18.58
C GLN A 65 29.55 1.54 18.00
N THR A 66 30.74 1.03 18.29
CA THR A 66 31.96 1.42 17.59
C THR A 66 31.99 0.68 16.25
N THR A 67 32.73 1.20 15.27
CA THR A 67 32.87 0.61 13.92
C THR A 67 33.40 -0.83 13.93
N SER A 68 34.00 -1.27 15.03
CA SER A 68 34.49 -2.65 15.22
C SER A 68 33.42 -3.63 15.71
N ASN A 69 32.22 -3.15 16.08
CA ASN A 69 31.10 -3.94 16.58
C ASN A 69 31.47 -4.94 17.69
N SER A 70 32.45 -4.59 18.53
CA SER A 70 33.08 -5.47 19.51
C SER A 70 32.52 -5.32 20.93
N VAL A 71 31.51 -4.47 21.12
CA VAL A 71 30.95 -4.18 22.44
C VAL A 71 29.85 -5.20 22.74
N PRO A 72 30.03 -6.06 23.76
CA PRO A 72 28.99 -7.01 24.16
C PRO A 72 27.72 -6.28 24.60
N LEU A 73 26.56 -6.85 24.26
CA LEU A 73 25.28 -6.30 24.71
C LEU A 73 25.18 -6.40 26.23
N VAL A 74 24.84 -5.28 26.88
CA VAL A 74 24.69 -5.21 28.33
C VAL A 74 23.26 -5.61 28.71
N ALA A 75 23.15 -6.54 29.65
CA ALA A 75 21.86 -6.99 30.17
C ALA A 75 21.08 -5.83 30.80
N GLY A 76 19.75 -5.82 30.59
CA GLY A 76 18.86 -4.79 31.16
C GLY A 76 18.92 -3.42 30.47
N ARG A 77 19.69 -3.28 29.37
CA ARG A 77 19.73 -2.05 28.58
C ARG A 77 18.79 -2.12 27.36
N PRO A 78 18.09 -1.02 27.03
CA PRO A 78 17.29 -0.94 25.80
C PRO A 78 18.14 -1.23 24.57
N THR A 79 17.63 -2.11 23.71
CA THR A 79 18.25 -2.51 22.44
C THR A 79 17.27 -2.19 21.33
N VAL A 80 17.76 -1.58 20.25
CA VAL A 80 16.99 -1.32 19.05
C VAL A 80 17.34 -2.38 18.03
N VAL A 81 16.32 -3.01 17.46
CA VAL A 81 16.46 -3.88 16.29
C VAL A 81 15.81 -3.18 15.12
N ARG A 82 16.56 -3.02 14.03
CA ARG A 82 16.07 -2.46 12.77
C ARG A 82 16.20 -3.52 11.69
N VAL A 83 15.11 -3.79 10.98
CA VAL A 83 15.07 -4.74 9.88
C VAL A 83 14.87 -3.93 8.61
N TYR A 84 15.69 -4.21 7.60
CA TYR A 84 15.60 -3.61 6.27
C TYR A 84 14.98 -4.64 5.35
N ASP A 85 13.69 -4.50 5.10
CA ASP A 85 12.92 -5.30 4.15
C ASP A 85 12.97 -4.67 2.75
N THR A 86 12.89 -5.51 1.72
CA THR A 86 12.85 -5.07 0.33
C THR A 86 12.03 -6.01 -0.54
N SER A 87 11.58 -5.49 -1.68
CA SER A 87 10.94 -6.26 -2.75
C SER A 87 11.88 -6.32 -3.97
N PRO A 88 12.67 -7.40 -4.16
CA PRO A 88 13.64 -7.51 -5.25
C PRO A 88 12.98 -7.61 -6.63
N THR A 89 11.78 -8.19 -6.67
CA THR A 89 11.00 -8.37 -7.90
C THR A 89 9.55 -7.95 -7.68
N GLY A 90 8.98 -7.17 -8.61
CA GLY A 90 7.58 -6.74 -8.57
C GLY A 90 7.32 -5.31 -8.04
N GLN A 91 6.06 -5.05 -7.70
CA GLN A 91 5.58 -3.81 -7.08
C GLN A 91 6.07 -3.70 -5.62
N PRO A 92 6.21 -2.48 -5.07
CA PRO A 92 6.35 -2.27 -3.63
C PRO A 92 5.24 -3.03 -2.89
N GLY A 93 5.62 -3.82 -1.88
CA GLY A 93 4.66 -4.58 -1.09
C GLY A 93 4.04 -3.70 -0.04
N ASP A 94 2.74 -3.42 -0.13
CA ASP A 94 1.98 -2.79 0.95
C ASP A 94 1.53 -3.82 2.00
N GLY A 95 1.36 -3.38 3.24
CA GLY A 95 0.85 -4.24 4.32
C GLY A 95 1.89 -5.19 4.93
N VAL A 96 3.18 -4.95 4.68
CA VAL A 96 4.26 -5.81 5.16
C VAL A 96 4.39 -5.73 6.67
N THR A 97 4.38 -6.88 7.33
CA THR A 97 4.57 -7.00 8.78
C THR A 97 5.81 -7.84 9.04
N VAL A 98 6.71 -7.32 9.87
CA VAL A 98 7.92 -8.02 10.30
C VAL A 98 7.69 -8.59 11.70
N SER A 99 8.13 -9.83 11.92
CA SER A 99 8.16 -10.46 13.24
C SER A 99 9.57 -10.90 13.62
N VAL A 100 10.00 -10.58 14.84
CA VAL A 100 11.35 -10.85 15.34
C VAL A 100 11.27 -11.68 16.63
N SER A 101 11.98 -12.80 16.64
CA SER A 101 12.23 -13.62 17.82
C SER A 101 13.73 -13.83 18.00
N ALA A 102 14.20 -14.01 19.22
CA ALA A 102 15.62 -14.21 19.52
C ALA A 102 15.83 -15.36 20.52
N THR A 103 17.02 -15.94 20.49
CA THR A 103 17.46 -16.98 21.44
C THR A 103 18.77 -16.58 22.12
N ARG A 104 19.00 -17.10 23.32
CA ARG A 104 20.26 -17.06 24.05
C ARG A 104 20.64 -18.49 24.39
N ASP A 105 21.82 -18.94 23.98
CA ASP A 105 22.30 -20.31 24.20
C ASP A 105 21.29 -21.38 23.74
N ARG A 106 20.62 -21.12 22.60
CA ARG A 106 19.53 -21.93 22.01
C ARG A 106 18.20 -21.91 22.78
N LEU A 107 18.09 -21.14 23.86
CA LEU A 107 16.83 -20.93 24.57
C LEU A 107 16.13 -19.65 24.08
N PRO A 108 14.83 -19.68 23.73
CA PRO A 108 14.09 -18.48 23.37
C PRO A 108 14.12 -17.41 24.46
N LEU A 109 14.24 -16.14 24.08
CA LEU A 109 14.07 -15.05 25.02
C LEU A 109 12.60 -15.00 25.52
N PRO A 110 12.35 -14.60 26.78
CA PRO A 110 11.00 -14.51 27.32
C PRO A 110 10.13 -13.54 26.52
N GLY A 111 8.85 -13.91 26.35
CA GLY A 111 7.83 -13.07 25.71
C GLY A 111 7.49 -13.48 24.28
N PRO A 112 6.43 -12.89 23.71
CA PRO A 112 6.05 -13.13 22.32
C PRO A 112 7.08 -12.50 21.36
N PRO A 113 7.12 -12.95 20.09
CA PRO A 113 7.88 -12.26 19.06
C PRO A 113 7.49 -10.78 18.96
N LEU A 114 8.48 -9.91 18.79
CA LEU A 114 8.26 -8.51 18.48
C LEU A 114 7.64 -8.39 17.09
N ARG A 115 6.77 -7.40 16.89
CA ARG A 115 6.11 -7.14 15.61
C ARG A 115 6.23 -5.67 15.23
N ALA A 116 6.46 -5.40 13.95
CA ALA A 116 6.51 -4.07 13.39
C ALA A 116 5.73 -4.04 12.05
N GLY A 117 5.03 -2.94 11.79
CA GLY A 117 4.17 -2.75 10.61
C GLY A 117 2.68 -2.60 10.96
N PRO A 118 1.80 -2.55 9.95
CA PRO A 118 2.10 -2.70 8.52
C PRO A 118 2.91 -1.53 7.95
N ASN A 119 3.88 -1.84 7.09
CA ASN A 119 4.70 -0.90 6.35
C ASN A 119 4.67 -1.21 4.84
N THR A 120 5.25 -0.32 4.04
CA THR A 120 5.49 -0.54 2.60
C THR A 120 6.95 -0.94 2.38
N ALA A 121 7.19 -2.11 1.79
CA ALA A 121 8.53 -2.52 1.39
C ALA A 121 8.93 -1.83 0.10
N THR A 122 10.07 -1.14 0.10
CA THR A 122 10.57 -0.44 -1.09
C THR A 122 11.29 -1.40 -2.04
N LYS A 123 11.17 -1.08 -3.32
CA LYS A 123 11.97 -1.71 -4.38
C LYS A 123 13.43 -1.27 -4.24
N THR A 124 14.36 -2.23 -4.30
CA THR A 124 15.80 -1.98 -4.40
C THR A 124 16.30 -1.87 -5.84
#